data_AF-A0A0K8MIL1-F1
#
_entry.id   AF-A0A0K8MIL1-F1
#
_cell.length_a   1.000
_cell.length_b   1.000
_cell.length_c   1.000
_cell.angle_alpha   90.00
_cell.angle_beta   90.00
_cell.angle_gamma   90.00
#
_symmetry.space_group_name_H-M   'P 1'
#
loop_
_entity.id
_entity.type
_entity.pdbx_description
1 polymer ?
#
loop_
_entity_poly.entity_id
_entity_poly.type
_entity_poly.pdbx_seq_one_letter_code
_entity_poly.pdbx_strand_id
1 'polypeptide(L)'
;MDKVGGAFFAPITPSAISLADFRGDIDELLAGRLASPSFKYRGLAVNQTEYLDELERLSPKEGAAFYQVKLTKDGVPTANSDTIDPDDLALLMKRNRDLLAQAGQQIQAGHFPIRPVKSALQYSAFKDVIRFDKILGDRYQIPEMTGSKKEILKQLRENEDRDNG
;
A
#
# COMPACT_ATOMS: atom_id res chain seq x y z
N MET A 1 14.50 -16.62 -10.56
CA MET A 1 13.61 -16.15 -9.49
C MET A 1 13.20 -14.75 -9.91
N ASP A 2 11.94 -14.55 -10.25
CA ASP A 2 11.45 -13.27 -10.80
C ASP A 2 11.65 -12.17 -9.76
N LYS A 3 12.43 -11.14 -10.09
CA LYS A 3 12.61 -9.98 -9.23
C LYS A 3 11.33 -9.15 -9.31
N VAL A 4 10.59 -9.10 -8.21
CA VAL A 4 9.39 -8.25 -8.10
C VAL A 4 9.85 -6.80 -7.95
N GLY A 5 9.54 -5.95 -8.92
CA GLY A 5 9.87 -4.52 -8.89
C GLY A 5 8.95 -3.70 -7.96
N GLY A 6 7.72 -4.15 -7.74
CA GLY A 6 6.77 -3.47 -6.87
C GLY A 6 5.31 -3.75 -7.23
N ALA A 7 4.40 -2.97 -6.62
CA ALA A 7 2.97 -2.99 -6.91
C ALA A 7 2.42 -1.56 -6.95
N PHE A 8 1.64 -1.23 -7.97
CA PHE A 8 1.12 0.11 -8.20
C PHE A 8 -0.38 0.09 -8.49
N PHE A 9 -1.05 1.15 -8.06
CA PHE A 9 -2.45 1.41 -8.30
C PHE A 9 -2.59 2.67 -9.14
N ALA A 10 -3.35 2.55 -10.23
CA ALA A 10 -3.72 3.65 -11.09
C ALA A 10 -5.12 4.14 -10.68
N PRO A 11 -5.29 5.38 -10.21
CA PRO A 11 -6.62 5.92 -9.96
C PRO A 11 -7.33 6.17 -11.31
N ILE A 12 -8.35 5.36 -11.62
CA ILE A 12 -9.22 5.55 -12.80
C ILE A 12 -10.39 6.46 -12.38
N THR A 13 -10.07 7.64 -11.88
CA THR A 13 -11.09 8.64 -11.53
C THR A 13 -10.75 9.96 -12.20
N PRO A 14 -11.70 10.61 -12.89
CA PRO A 14 -11.47 11.94 -13.42
C PRO A 14 -11.22 12.89 -12.25
N SER A 15 -10.02 13.45 -12.19
CA SER A 15 -9.67 14.48 -11.20
C SER A 15 -9.92 15.85 -11.83
N ALA A 16 -10.82 16.63 -11.24
CA ALA A 16 -10.92 18.05 -11.56
C ALA A 16 -9.80 18.80 -10.85
N ILE A 17 -9.07 19.64 -11.58
CA ILE A 17 -8.11 20.58 -11.02
C ILE A 17 -8.71 21.98 -11.16
N SER A 18 -8.66 22.77 -10.09
CA SER A 18 -9.04 24.18 -10.15
C SER A 18 -8.07 24.92 -11.07
N LEU A 19 -8.59 25.74 -11.99
CA LEU A 19 -7.76 26.56 -12.87
C LEU A 19 -6.82 27.49 -12.09
N ALA A 20 -7.21 27.92 -10.88
CA ALA A 20 -6.39 28.77 -10.03
C ALA A 20 -5.13 28.07 -9.49
N ASP A 21 -5.18 26.74 -9.36
CA ASP A 21 -4.07 25.93 -8.84
C ASP A 21 -3.19 25.34 -9.94
N PHE A 22 -3.60 25.51 -11.21
CA PHE A 22 -2.86 25.01 -12.36
C PHE A 22 -1.69 25.94 -12.70
N ARG A 23 -0.48 25.37 -12.76
CA ARG A 23 0.78 26.11 -13.01
C ARG A 23 1.45 25.75 -14.34
N GLY A 24 0.73 25.07 -15.25
CA GLY A 24 1.23 24.66 -16.57
C GLY A 24 0.63 25.47 -17.71
N ASP A 25 0.98 25.10 -18.94
CA ASP A 25 0.32 25.62 -20.14
C ASP A 25 -1.01 24.86 -20.37
N ILE A 26 -2.11 25.61 -20.49
CA ILE A 26 -3.45 25.07 -20.66
C ILE A 26 -3.58 24.40 -22.04
N ASP A 27 -2.91 24.94 -23.06
CA ASP A 27 -2.98 24.39 -24.43
C ASP A 27 -2.25 23.06 -24.52
N GLU A 28 -1.14 22.89 -23.79
CA GLU A 28 -0.42 21.61 -23.70
C GLU A 28 -1.18 20.55 -22.90
N LEU A 29 -1.90 20.98 -21.85
CA LEU A 29 -2.79 20.10 -21.09
C LEU A 29 -3.94 19.59 -21.96
N LEU A 30 -4.63 20.47 -22.68
CA LEU A 30 -5.71 20.12 -23.59
C LEU A 30 -5.23 19.26 -24.77
N ALA A 31 -3.98 19.45 -25.20
CA ALA A 31 -3.32 18.61 -26.20
C ALA A 31 -2.87 17.24 -25.66
N GLY A 32 -3.08 16.95 -24.37
CA GLY A 32 -2.68 15.68 -23.74
C GLY A 32 -1.17 15.51 -23.60
N ARG A 33 -0.39 16.59 -23.73
CA ARG A 33 1.08 16.58 -23.64
C ARG A 33 1.59 16.79 -22.23
N LEU A 34 0.75 17.37 -21.36
CA LEU A 34 1.05 17.53 -19.94
C LEU A 34 0.45 16.38 -19.13
N ALA A 35 1.26 15.70 -18.33
CA ALA A 35 0.76 14.80 -17.32
C ALA A 35 -0.08 15.60 -16.31
N SER A 36 -1.27 15.11 -15.98
CA SER A 36 -2.10 15.76 -14.96
C SER A 36 -1.34 15.78 -13.63
N PRO A 37 -1.10 16.95 -13.01
CA PRO A 37 -0.32 17.02 -11.76
C PRO A 37 -0.98 16.26 -10.60
N SER A 38 -2.28 15.95 -10.72
CA SER A 38 -3.04 15.11 -9.78
C SER A 38 -2.84 13.61 -9.99
N PHE A 39 -2.42 13.17 -11.18
CA PHE A 39 -2.32 11.76 -11.51
C PHE A 39 -0.94 11.21 -11.18
N LYS A 40 -0.87 10.40 -10.13
CA LYS A 40 0.31 9.60 -9.79
C LYS A 40 -0.09 8.18 -9.45
N TYR A 41 0.69 7.22 -9.92
CA TYR A 41 0.64 5.84 -9.45
C TYR A 41 1.04 5.82 -7.97
N ARG A 42 0.18 5.22 -7.14
CA ARG A 42 0.40 5.02 -5.71
C ARG A 42 0.69 3.55 -5.44
N GLY A 43 1.52 3.24 -4.45
CA GLY A 43 1.81 1.84 -4.12
C GLY A 43 3.11 1.62 -3.38
N LEU A 44 3.86 0.61 -3.81
CA LEU A 44 5.16 0.23 -3.26
C LEU A 44 6.13 -0.10 -4.39
N ALA A 45 7.15 0.73 -4.56
CA ALA A 45 8.30 0.48 -5.43
C ALA A 45 9.46 -0.08 -4.62
N VAL A 46 10.19 -1.06 -5.15
CA VAL A 46 11.41 -1.55 -4.50
C VAL A 46 12.50 -0.48 -4.58
N ASN A 47 13.14 -0.21 -3.44
CA ASN A 47 14.24 0.74 -3.32
C ASN A 47 15.55 0.12 -3.83
N GLN A 48 15.65 -0.02 -5.15
CA GLN A 48 16.85 -0.44 -5.87
C GLN A 48 17.15 0.62 -6.93
N THR A 49 18.36 1.15 -6.95
CA THR A 49 18.74 2.27 -7.83
C THR A 49 18.48 1.92 -9.29
N GLU A 50 18.88 0.73 -9.74
CA GLU A 50 18.71 0.30 -11.12
C GLU A 50 17.22 0.24 -11.52
N TYR A 51 16.37 -0.23 -10.61
CA TYR A 51 14.93 -0.32 -10.85
C TYR A 51 14.24 1.05 -10.82
N LEU A 52 14.63 1.93 -9.89
CA LEU A 52 14.08 3.29 -9.83
C LEU A 52 14.48 4.09 -11.08
N ASP A 53 15.69 3.90 -11.59
CA ASP A 53 16.16 4.50 -12.85
C ASP A 53 15.43 3.95 -14.08
N GLU A 54 15.01 2.68 -14.05
CA GLU A 54 14.16 2.08 -15.09
C GLU A 54 12.72 2.61 -15.05
N LEU A 55 12.19 2.93 -13.86
CA LEU A 55 10.86 3.54 -13.72
C LEU A 55 10.84 4.96 -14.31
N GLU A 56 11.76 5.81 -13.85
CA GLU A 56 11.92 7.17 -14.33
C GLU A 56 13.33 7.65 -13.98
N ARG A 57 14.11 8.11 -14.96
CA ARG A 57 15.46 8.63 -14.69
C ARG A 57 15.35 9.99 -14.00
N LEU A 58 15.67 10.03 -12.71
CA LEU A 58 15.56 11.22 -11.87
C LEU A 58 16.93 11.79 -11.52
N SER A 59 17.07 13.11 -11.64
CA SER A 59 18.21 13.84 -11.10
C SER A 59 18.04 14.09 -9.59
N PRO A 60 19.11 14.42 -8.85
CA PRO A 60 19.00 14.80 -7.45
C PRO A 60 18.01 15.96 -7.23
N LYS A 61 17.18 15.85 -6.18
CA LYS A 61 16.03 16.75 -5.87
C LYS A 61 14.83 16.67 -6.83
N GLU A 62 14.90 15.86 -7.86
CA GLU A 62 13.80 15.65 -8.80
C GLU A 62 12.78 14.66 -8.25
N GLY A 63 11.53 14.79 -8.71
CA GLY A 63 10.47 13.84 -8.41
C GLY A 63 9.85 13.33 -9.70
N ALA A 64 9.50 12.05 -9.69
CA ALA A 64 8.84 11.37 -10.80
C ALA A 64 7.53 12.08 -11.18
N ALA A 65 7.31 12.19 -12.49
CA ALA A 65 6.09 12.74 -13.07
C ALA A 65 4.91 11.82 -12.75
N PHE A 66 5.07 10.51 -12.95
CA PHE A 66 3.98 9.54 -12.84
C PHE A 66 3.98 8.74 -11.54
N TYR A 67 5.09 8.72 -10.80
CA TYR A 67 5.21 7.93 -9.57
C TYR A 67 5.35 8.82 -8.33
N GLN A 68 4.93 8.31 -7.18
CA GLN A 68 5.18 8.96 -5.89
C GLN A 68 6.60 8.66 -5.41
N VAL A 69 7.61 9.06 -6.19
CA VAL A 69 9.03 8.91 -5.88
C VAL A 69 9.71 10.26 -6.02
N LYS A 70 10.48 10.67 -5.01
CA LYS A 70 11.27 11.89 -5.04
C LYS A 70 12.62 11.65 -4.39
N LEU A 71 13.69 12.06 -5.07
CA LEU A 71 15.05 11.91 -4.58
C LEU A 71 15.47 13.09 -3.69
N THR A 72 16.29 12.81 -2.70
CA THR A 72 17.00 13.82 -1.89
C THR A 72 18.16 14.41 -2.67
N LYS A 73 18.95 15.28 -2.03
CA LYS A 73 20.21 15.79 -2.59
C LYS A 73 21.23 14.66 -2.83
N ASP A 74 21.13 13.60 -2.03
CA ASP A 74 22.06 12.48 -2.01
C ASP A 74 21.63 11.35 -2.96
N GLY A 75 20.58 11.56 -3.77
CA GLY A 75 20.07 10.58 -4.72
C GLY A 75 19.24 9.45 -4.09
N VAL A 76 18.89 9.55 -2.80
CA VAL A 76 18.09 8.53 -2.10
C VAL A 76 16.60 8.93 -2.09
N PRO A 77 15.64 7.99 -2.20
CA PRO A 77 14.23 8.31 -2.05
C PRO A 77 13.91 8.96 -0.70
N THR A 78 13.09 10.00 -0.74
CA THR A 78 12.60 10.69 0.47
C THR A 78 11.67 9.79 1.28
N ALA A 79 11.53 10.07 2.59
CA ALA A 79 10.63 9.32 3.48
C ALA A 79 9.14 9.34 3.06
N ASN A 80 8.74 10.31 2.24
CA ASN A 80 7.38 10.43 1.68
C ASN A 80 7.24 9.73 0.31
N SER A 81 8.28 9.07 -0.17
CA SER A 81 8.23 8.27 -1.39
C SER A 81 7.60 6.91 -1.08
N ASP A 82 6.79 6.42 -2.02
CA ASP A 82 6.14 5.12 -1.99
C ASP A 82 7.17 4.01 -2.32
N THR A 83 8.25 3.93 -1.53
CA THR A 83 9.36 2.99 -1.72
C THR A 83 9.47 2.02 -0.56
N ILE A 84 10.05 0.84 -0.76
CA ILE A 84 10.30 -0.18 0.28
C ILE A 84 11.62 -0.90 0.02
N ASP A 85 12.38 -1.18 1.06
CA ASP A 85 13.63 -1.93 0.90
C ASP A 85 13.35 -3.39 0.50
N PRO A 86 14.23 -4.03 -0.27
CA PRO A 86 14.01 -5.40 -0.77
C PRO A 86 13.74 -6.42 0.35
N ASP A 87 14.48 -6.33 1.45
CA ASP A 87 14.33 -7.24 2.59
C ASP A 87 12.99 -7.04 3.30
N ASP A 88 12.52 -5.79 3.41
CA ASP A 88 11.22 -5.47 3.97
C ASP A 88 10.07 -5.95 3.08
N LEU A 89 10.24 -5.89 1.76
CA LEU A 89 9.26 -6.48 0.84
C LEU A 89 9.21 -8.00 1.01
N ALA A 90 10.37 -8.67 1.11
CA ALA A 90 10.43 -10.10 1.33
C ALA A 90 9.71 -10.51 2.63
N LEU A 91 9.90 -9.74 3.71
CA LEU A 91 9.23 -9.91 4.99
C LEU A 91 7.70 -9.80 4.85
N LEU A 92 7.20 -8.77 4.16
CA LEU A 92 5.76 -8.61 3.90
C LEU A 92 5.20 -9.78 3.08
N MET A 93 5.93 -10.21 2.05
CA MET A 93 5.52 -11.33 1.21
C MET A 93 5.45 -12.65 1.99
N LYS A 94 6.42 -12.89 2.87
CA LYS A 94 6.42 -14.06 3.75
C LYS A 94 5.21 -14.03 4.69
N ARG A 95 4.99 -12.93 5.42
CA ARG A 95 3.82 -12.77 6.29
C ARG A 95 2.51 -12.99 5.55
N ASN A 96 2.38 -12.48 4.32
CA ASN A 96 1.17 -12.69 3.52
C ASN A 96 0.95 -14.19 3.22
N ARG A 97 2.00 -14.95 2.89
CA ARG A 97 1.88 -16.40 2.69
C ARG A 97 1.47 -17.12 3.98
N ASP A 98 2.01 -16.71 5.13
CA ASP A 98 1.66 -17.31 6.42
C ASP A 98 0.18 -17.06 6.77
N LEU A 99 -0.30 -15.83 6.56
CA LEU A 99 -1.71 -15.47 6.73
C LEU A 99 -2.63 -16.27 5.80
N LEU A 100 -2.24 -16.47 4.54
CA LEU A 100 -3.00 -17.29 3.60
C LEU A 100 -3.06 -18.76 4.04
N ALA A 101 -1.93 -19.33 4.49
CA ALA A 101 -1.88 -20.70 4.99
C ALA A 101 -2.75 -20.87 6.25
N GLN A 102 -2.64 -19.94 7.20
CA GLN A 102 -3.44 -19.92 8.43
C GLN A 102 -4.94 -19.81 8.12
N ALA A 103 -5.33 -18.88 7.24
CA ALA A 103 -6.72 -18.72 6.82
C ALA A 103 -7.23 -19.99 6.13
N GLY A 104 -6.43 -20.61 5.26
CA GLY A 104 -6.76 -21.86 4.60
C GLY A 104 -7.02 -23.00 5.59
N GLN A 105 -6.16 -23.15 6.61
CA GLN A 105 -6.35 -24.14 7.67
C GLN A 105 -7.63 -23.90 8.49
N GLN A 106 -7.91 -22.64 8.86
CA GLN A 106 -9.13 -22.29 9.60
C GLN A 106 -10.39 -22.59 8.79
N ILE A 107 -10.41 -22.26 7.50
CA ILE A 107 -11.52 -22.54 6.59
C ILE A 107 -11.74 -24.06 6.48
N GLN A 108 -10.67 -24.84 6.28
CA GLN A 108 -10.76 -26.31 6.18
C GLN A 108 -11.23 -26.95 7.49
N ALA A 109 -10.85 -26.40 8.64
CA ALA A 109 -11.31 -26.85 9.95
C ALA A 109 -12.76 -26.45 10.26
N GLY A 110 -13.44 -25.72 9.37
CA GLY A 110 -14.79 -25.20 9.61
C GLY A 110 -14.84 -24.07 10.64
N HIS A 111 -13.72 -23.42 10.93
CA HIS A 111 -13.63 -22.36 11.91
C HIS A 111 -13.92 -20.99 11.29
N PHE A 112 -15.15 -20.49 11.52
CA PHE A 112 -15.62 -19.19 10.99
C PHE A 112 -16.08 -18.27 12.13
N PRO A 113 -15.16 -17.71 12.92
CA PRO A 113 -15.53 -16.82 14.02
C PRO A 113 -16.14 -15.53 13.47
N ILE A 114 -17.35 -15.19 13.92
CA ILE A 114 -18.01 -13.94 13.56
C ILE A 114 -17.38 -12.80 14.38
N ARG A 115 -16.26 -12.27 13.89
CA ARG A 115 -15.51 -11.18 14.54
C ARG A 115 -15.04 -10.16 13.49
N PRO A 116 -15.95 -9.34 12.95
CA PRO A 116 -15.58 -8.36 11.95
C PRO A 116 -14.67 -7.28 12.52
N VAL A 117 -13.86 -6.65 11.67
CA VAL A 117 -13.31 -5.31 11.96
C VAL A 117 -14.41 -4.27 11.79
N LYS A 118 -14.35 -3.15 12.53
CA LYS A 118 -15.47 -2.19 12.65
C LYS A 118 -16.00 -1.67 11.30
N SER A 119 -15.13 -1.46 10.32
CA SER A 119 -15.51 -0.98 8.97
C SER A 119 -15.99 -2.10 8.04
N ALA A 120 -15.65 -3.37 8.29
CA ALA A 120 -15.97 -4.47 7.38
C ALA A 120 -17.47 -4.72 7.26
N LEU A 121 -18.24 -4.50 8.34
CA LEU A 121 -19.69 -4.67 8.29
C LEU A 121 -20.36 -3.66 7.36
N GLN A 122 -19.82 -2.45 7.17
CA GLN A 122 -20.48 -1.39 6.39
C GLN A 122 -20.84 -1.85 4.96
N TYR A 123 -19.94 -2.61 4.34
CA TYR A 123 -20.04 -3.06 2.95
C TYR A 123 -20.47 -4.54 2.81
N SER A 124 -20.82 -5.21 3.91
CA SER A 124 -21.24 -6.62 3.86
C SER A 124 -22.69 -6.75 3.38
N ALA A 125 -22.91 -7.66 2.42
CA ALA A 125 -24.24 -8.05 1.95
C ALA A 125 -24.98 -8.99 2.94
N PHE A 126 -24.27 -9.55 3.93
CA PHE A 126 -24.79 -10.59 4.83
C PHE A 126 -25.12 -10.07 6.24
N LYS A 127 -25.35 -8.77 6.41
CA LYS A 127 -25.64 -8.15 7.72
C LYS A 127 -26.75 -8.88 8.47
N ASP A 128 -27.82 -9.25 7.77
CA ASP A 128 -29.00 -9.91 8.36
C ASP A 128 -28.73 -11.37 8.78
N VAL A 129 -27.73 -12.01 8.16
CA VAL A 129 -27.34 -13.39 8.45
C VAL A 129 -26.33 -13.46 9.59
N ILE A 130 -25.38 -12.52 9.61
CA ILE A 130 -24.26 -12.50 10.56
C ILE A 130 -24.74 -12.26 12.00
N ARG A 131 -25.88 -11.57 12.19
CA ARG A 131 -26.51 -11.27 13.51
C ARG A 131 -25.54 -10.69 14.55
N PHE A 132 -24.50 -9.99 14.11
CA PHE A 132 -23.53 -9.36 14.99
C PHE A 132 -24.17 -8.20 15.76
N ASP A 133 -24.14 -8.28 17.09
CA ASP A 133 -24.68 -7.25 17.98
C ASP A 133 -23.71 -6.96 19.14
N LYS A 134 -23.14 -5.76 19.08
CA LYS A 134 -22.22 -5.26 20.12
C LYS A 134 -22.90 -5.12 21.49
N ILE A 135 -24.18 -4.76 21.54
CA ILE A 135 -24.93 -4.58 22.78
C ILE A 135 -25.14 -5.93 23.47
N LEU A 136 -25.36 -6.99 22.68
CA LEU A 136 -25.51 -8.36 23.17
C LEU A 136 -24.19 -9.04 23.53
N GLY A 137 -23.05 -8.34 23.39
CA GLY A 137 -21.74 -8.79 23.85
C GLY A 137 -20.76 -9.20 22.74
N ASP A 138 -21.16 -9.10 21.47
CA ASP A 138 -20.24 -9.38 20.37
C ASP A 138 -19.10 -8.36 20.31
N ARG A 139 -17.93 -8.83 19.89
CA ARG A 139 -16.70 -8.03 19.89
C ARG A 139 -16.10 -7.93 18.50
N TYR A 140 -15.80 -6.70 18.11
CA TYR A 140 -15.00 -6.45 16.92
C TYR A 140 -13.61 -7.08 17.05
N GLN A 141 -13.07 -7.57 15.95
CA GLN A 141 -11.66 -7.88 15.84
C GLN A 141 -10.87 -6.58 15.78
N ILE A 142 -9.80 -6.52 16.58
CA ILE A 142 -8.79 -5.47 16.51
C ILE A 142 -7.69 -6.04 15.62
N PRO A 143 -7.33 -5.38 14.50
CA PRO A 143 -6.23 -5.83 13.66
C PRO A 143 -4.94 -5.90 14.50
N GLU A 144 -4.18 -6.97 14.34
CA GLU A 144 -2.96 -7.21 15.12
C GLU A 144 -1.87 -6.17 14.85
N MET A 145 -1.82 -5.66 13.61
CA MET A 145 -0.82 -4.70 13.17
C MET A 145 -1.51 -3.46 12.61
N THR A 146 -1.36 -2.34 13.29
CA THR A 146 -1.85 -1.02 12.86
C THR A 146 -0.81 0.03 13.14
N GLY A 147 -0.62 0.98 12.23
CA GLY A 147 0.31 2.09 12.43
C GLY A 147 0.93 2.57 11.12
N SER A 148 1.98 3.37 11.27
CA SER A 148 2.84 3.78 10.16
C SER A 148 3.63 2.60 9.60
N LYS A 149 4.12 2.74 8.37
CA LYS A 149 4.99 1.75 7.69
C LYS A 149 6.12 1.27 8.62
N LYS A 150 6.80 2.19 9.30
CA LYS A 150 7.95 1.87 10.18
C LYS A 150 7.53 1.02 11.38
N GLU A 151 6.37 1.31 11.97
CA GLU A 151 5.86 0.56 13.13
C GLU A 151 5.46 -0.86 12.72
N ILE A 152 4.77 -1.01 11.58
CA ILE A 152 4.36 -2.31 11.06
C ILE A 152 5.58 -3.18 10.74
N LEU A 153 6.58 -2.63 10.04
CA LEU A 153 7.81 -3.37 9.72
C LEU A 153 8.59 -3.78 10.97
N LYS A 154 8.63 -2.90 11.98
CA LYS A 154 9.25 -3.24 13.28
C LYS A 154 8.52 -4.41 13.95
N GLN A 155 7.19 -4.38 14.02
CA GLN A 155 6.39 -5.47 14.59
C GLN A 155 6.58 -6.79 13.83
N LEU A 156 6.70 -6.74 12.49
CA LEU A 156 6.95 -7.92 11.68
C LEU A 156 8.30 -8.56 11.99
N ARG A 157 9.36 -7.76 12.09
CA ARG A 157 10.70 -8.26 12.43
C ARG A 157 10.74 -8.87 13.83
N GLU A 158 10.14 -8.19 14.82
CA GLU A 158 10.05 -8.70 16.19
C GLU A 158 9.31 -10.04 16.29
N ASN A 159 8.28 -10.25 15.46
CA ASN A 159 7.57 -11.52 15.42
C ASN A 159 8.40 -12.63 14.76
N GLU A 160 9.14 -12.33 13.69
CA GLU A 160 10.05 -13.33 13.11
C GLU A 160 11.16 -13.75 14.06
N ASP A 161 11.73 -12.81 14.82
CA ASP A 161 12.78 -13.10 15.80
C ASP A 161 12.25 -14.03 16.92
N ARG A 162 10.96 -13.90 17.28
CA ARG A 162 10.31 -14.77 18.26
C ARG A 162 10.00 -16.16 17.73
N ASP A 163 9.64 -16.27 16.45
CA ASP A 163 9.30 -17.56 15.83
C ASP A 163 10.55 -18.39 15.47
N ASN A 164 11.71 -17.75 15.34
CA ASN A 164 13.00 -18.39 15.02
C ASN A 164 13.89 -18.69 16.25
N GLY A 165 13.48 -18.29 17.46
CA GLY A 165 14.20 -18.52 18.72
C GLY A 165 13.61 -19.66 19.53
#